data_AF-A0A067NBB2-F1
#
_entry.id   AF-A0A067NBB2-F1
#
_cell.length_a   1.000
_cell.length_b   1.000
_cell.length_c   1.000
_cell.angle_alpha   90.00
_cell.angle_beta   90.00
_cell.angle_gamma   90.00
#
_symmetry.space_group_name_H-M   'P 1'
#
loop_
_entity.id
_entity.type
_entity.pdbx_description
1 polymer ?
#
loop_
_entity_poly.entity_id
_entity_poly.type
_entity_poly.pdbx_seq_one_letter_code
_entity_poly.pdbx_strand_id
1 'polypeptide(L)'
;MATNVAASHVMNRTADGSILTKLLTFSIALAIAPIGSYFISIWYIFKGNSVYAALIAIVASNLVLAAFIFASVLEDNDARKNHQAVVNEFESKKMK
;
A
#
# COMPACT_ATOMS: atom_id res chain seq x y z
N MET A 1 -10.84 33.71 2.37
CA MET A 1 -10.85 32.99 1.07
C MET A 1 -9.52 32.26 0.76
N ALA A 2 -8.36 32.64 1.33
CA ALA A 2 -7.07 31.98 1.06
C ALA A 2 -6.87 30.59 1.73
N THR A 3 -7.66 30.24 2.74
CA THR A 3 -7.56 28.96 3.47
C THR A 3 -8.02 27.75 2.65
N ASN A 4 -8.94 27.95 1.70
CA ASN A 4 -9.63 26.88 0.99
C ASN A 4 -8.77 26.32 -0.16
N VAL A 5 -7.94 27.18 -0.76
CA VAL A 5 -7.01 26.83 -1.86
C VAL A 5 -5.74 26.13 -1.36
N ALA A 6 -5.35 26.37 -0.11
CA ALA A 6 -4.25 25.64 0.53
C ALA A 6 -4.65 24.19 0.85
N ALA A 7 -5.87 23.97 1.34
CA ALA A 7 -6.41 22.64 1.60
C ALA A 7 -6.53 21.78 0.33
N SER A 8 -6.95 22.37 -0.79
CA SER A 8 -7.05 21.64 -2.07
C SER A 8 -5.69 21.28 -2.66
N HIS A 9 -4.67 22.12 -2.47
CA HIS A 9 -3.30 21.79 -2.90
C HIS A 9 -2.66 20.68 -2.07
N VAL A 10 -2.96 20.59 -0.77
CA VAL A 10 -2.50 19.48 0.08
C VAL A 10 -3.21 18.18 -0.31
N MET A 11 -4.52 18.20 -0.58
CA MET A 11 -5.23 17.03 -1.11
C MET A 11 -4.67 16.55 -2.45
N ASN A 12 -4.31 17.47 -3.35
CA ASN A 12 -3.81 17.11 -4.69
C ASN A 12 -2.36 16.58 -4.69
N ARG A 13 -1.54 16.95 -3.69
CA ARG A 13 -0.18 16.37 -3.52
C ARG A 13 -0.20 15.01 -2.80
N THR A 14 -1.20 14.77 -1.96
CA THR A 14 -1.38 13.46 -1.27
C THR A 14 -2.05 12.43 -2.16
N ALA A 15 -2.86 12.87 -3.13
CA ALA A 15 -3.43 12.00 -4.17
C ALA A 15 -2.42 11.71 -5.28
N ASP A 16 -1.23 11.25 -4.91
CA ASP A 16 -0.32 10.66 -5.89
C ASP A 16 -1.01 9.39 -6.40
N GLY A 17 -1.38 9.36 -7.68
CA GLY A 17 -2.22 8.28 -8.24
C GLY A 17 -1.61 6.88 -8.07
N SER A 18 -0.28 6.80 -7.93
CA SER A 18 0.46 5.57 -7.59
C SER A 18 0.01 5.00 -6.23
N ILE A 19 -0.04 5.85 -5.20
CA ILE A 19 -0.34 5.45 -3.82
C ILE A 19 -1.79 4.98 -3.72
N LEU A 20 -2.73 5.73 -4.32
CA LEU A 20 -4.14 5.37 -4.30
C LEU A 20 -4.40 4.02 -4.98
N THR A 21 -3.73 3.75 -6.10
CA THR A 21 -3.86 2.49 -6.84
C THR A 21 -3.34 1.30 -6.02
N LYS A 22 -2.23 1.49 -5.30
CA LYS A 22 -1.67 0.44 -4.44
C LYS A 22 -2.50 0.21 -3.19
N LEU A 23 -2.98 1.26 -2.53
CA LEU A 23 -3.90 1.12 -1.39
C LEU A 23 -5.17 0.37 -1.79
N LEU A 24 -5.74 0.67 -2.95
CA LEU A 24 -6.89 -0.05 -3.48
C LEU A 24 -6.56 -1.52 -3.76
N THR A 25 -5.41 -1.77 -4.40
CA THR A 25 -4.94 -3.13 -4.69
C THR A 25 -4.73 -3.96 -3.43
N PHE A 26 -4.09 -3.38 -2.40
CA PHE A 26 -3.87 -4.05 -1.12
C PHE A 26 -5.16 -4.24 -0.32
N SER A 27 -6.10 -3.30 -0.38
CA SER A 27 -7.42 -3.45 0.22
C SER A 27 -8.17 -4.65 -0.38
N ILE A 28 -8.18 -4.75 -1.71
CA ILE A 28 -8.76 -5.90 -2.40
C ILE A 28 -8.00 -7.19 -2.07
N ALA A 29 -6.66 -7.15 -2.04
CA ALA A 29 -5.84 -8.31 -1.69
C ALA A 29 -6.09 -8.79 -0.25
N LEU A 30 -6.31 -7.87 0.71
CA LEU A 30 -6.63 -8.20 2.09
C LEU A 30 -7.99 -8.90 2.23
N ALA A 31 -8.94 -8.61 1.34
CA ALA A 31 -10.19 -9.34 1.29
C ALA A 31 -10.01 -10.71 0.60
N ILE A 32 -9.44 -10.72 -0.61
CA ILE A 32 -9.42 -11.91 -1.46
C ILE A 32 -8.41 -12.95 -0.96
N ALA A 33 -7.20 -12.55 -0.54
CA ALA A 33 -6.14 -13.49 -0.23
C ALA A 33 -6.44 -14.35 1.01
N PRO A 34 -6.91 -13.83 2.17
CA PRO A 34 -7.27 -14.65 3.33
C PRO A 34 -8.48 -15.53 3.05
N ILE A 35 -9.49 -15.00 2.34
CA ILE A 35 -10.69 -15.76 1.95
C ILE A 35 -10.30 -16.90 1.00
N GLY A 36 -9.51 -16.60 -0.03
CA GLY A 36 -9.00 -17.61 -0.95
C GLY A 36 -8.17 -18.66 -0.23
N SER A 37 -7.30 -18.24 0.69
CA SER A 37 -6.47 -19.13 1.50
C SER A 37 -7.31 -20.06 2.38
N TYR A 38 -8.43 -19.57 2.95
CA TYR A 38 -9.40 -20.39 3.69
C TYR A 38 -10.02 -21.47 2.81
N PHE A 39 -10.61 -21.10 1.68
CA PHE A 39 -11.29 -22.06 0.79
C PHE A 39 -10.33 -23.06 0.17
N ILE A 40 -9.14 -22.62 -0.25
CA ILE A 40 -8.09 -23.52 -0.77
C ILE A 40 -7.66 -24.51 0.31
N SER A 41 -7.45 -24.05 1.55
CA SER A 41 -7.02 -24.93 2.65
C SER A 41 -8.05 -25.98 3.03
N ILE A 42 -9.36 -25.65 2.96
CA ILE A 42 -10.44 -26.62 3.21
C ILE A 42 -10.44 -27.74 2.18
N TRP A 43 -10.29 -27.39 0.90
CA TRP A 43 -10.43 -28.32 -0.22
C TRP A 43 -9.18 -29.18 -0.42
N TYR A 44 -7.99 -28.60 -0.32
CA TYR A 44 -6.75 -29.28 -0.67
C TYR A 44 -5.94 -29.81 0.52
N ILE A 45 -5.98 -29.13 1.68
CA ILE A 45 -5.02 -29.41 2.76
C ILE A 45 -5.66 -30.19 3.91
N PHE A 46 -6.88 -29.84 4.33
CA PHE A 46 -7.44 -30.33 5.60
C PHE A 46 -8.74 -31.12 5.50
N LYS A 47 -9.16 -31.56 4.30
CA LYS A 47 -10.34 -32.43 4.07
C LYS A 47 -11.58 -32.03 4.90
N GLY A 48 -11.89 -30.73 4.97
CA GLY A 48 -13.07 -30.22 5.67
C GLY A 48 -12.87 -29.74 7.12
N ASN A 49 -11.67 -29.77 7.70
CA ASN A 49 -11.45 -29.16 9.02
C ASN A 49 -11.30 -27.64 8.91
N SER A 50 -12.38 -26.92 9.21
CA SER A 50 -12.48 -25.46 9.13
C SER A 50 -11.58 -24.71 10.12
N VAL A 51 -11.19 -25.32 11.24
CA VAL A 51 -10.34 -24.66 12.25
C VAL A 51 -8.92 -24.46 11.73
N TYR A 52 -8.34 -25.49 11.11
CA TYR A 52 -7.00 -25.37 10.51
C TYR A 52 -6.99 -24.44 9.30
N ALA A 53 -8.06 -24.45 8.50
CA ALA A 53 -8.20 -23.51 7.39
C ALA A 53 -8.31 -22.05 7.87
N ALA A 54 -9.03 -21.81 8.97
CA ALA A 54 -9.11 -20.48 9.59
C ALA A 54 -7.74 -20.01 10.11
N LEU A 55 -6.94 -20.89 10.71
CA LEU A 55 -5.57 -20.57 11.12
C LEU A 55 -4.71 -20.15 9.93
N ILE A 56 -4.76 -20.88 8.81
CA ILE A 56 -4.03 -20.48 7.60
C ILE A 56 -4.51 -19.12 7.08
N ALA A 57 -5.81 -18.85 7.09
CA ALA A 57 -6.35 -17.56 6.66
C ALA A 57 -5.83 -16.39 7.51
N ILE A 58 -5.76 -16.56 8.83
CA ILE A 58 -5.21 -15.57 9.76
C ILE A 58 -3.74 -15.31 9.46
N VAL A 59 -2.95 -16.38 9.27
CA VAL A 59 -1.53 -16.27 8.92
C VAL A 59 -1.35 -15.57 7.57
N ALA A 60 -2.16 -15.92 6.57
CA ALA A 60 -2.13 -15.30 5.24
C ALA A 60 -2.46 -13.79 5.31
N SER A 61 -3.44 -13.39 6.11
CA SER A 61 -3.80 -11.99 6.33
C SER A 61 -2.64 -11.18 6.91
N ASN A 62 -1.97 -11.72 7.93
CA ASN A 62 -0.79 -11.08 8.53
C ASN A 62 0.36 -10.96 7.52
N LEU A 63 0.51 -11.94 6.63
CA LEU A 63 1.51 -11.90 5.55
C LEU A 63 1.22 -10.78 4.55
N VAL A 64 -0.04 -10.61 4.16
CA VAL A 64 -0.48 -9.51 3.27
C VAL A 64 -0.24 -8.16 3.94
N LEU A 65 -0.55 -8.04 5.23
CA LEU A 65 -0.30 -6.81 5.99
C LEU A 65 1.19 -6.48 6.06
N ALA A 66 2.05 -7.47 6.32
CA ALA A 66 3.50 -7.28 6.30
C ALA A 66 4.00 -6.83 4.92
N ALA A 67 3.50 -7.45 3.84
CA ALA A 67 3.83 -7.07 2.47
C ALA A 67 3.38 -5.63 2.15
N PHE A 68 2.20 -5.22 2.62
CA PHE A 68 1.70 -3.85 2.48
C PHE A 68 2.62 -2.83 3.14
N ILE A 69 3.04 -3.10 4.38
CA ILE A 69 3.96 -2.22 5.12
C ILE A 69 5.28 -2.11 4.37
N PHE A 70 5.85 -3.23 3.93
CA PHE A 70 7.12 -3.24 3.22
C PHE A 70 7.05 -2.47 1.89
N ALA A 71 5.99 -2.69 1.10
CA ALA A 71 5.75 -1.98 -0.15
C ALA A 71 5.57 -0.46 0.08
N SER A 72 4.84 -0.09 1.14
CA SER A 72 4.62 1.31 1.50
C SER A 72 5.93 1.99 1.90
N VAL A 73 6.77 1.33 2.70
CA VAL A 73 8.07 1.88 3.13
C VAL A 73 9.03 2.05 1.94
N LEU A 74 9.05 1.11 0.99
CA LEU A 74 9.90 1.23 -0.20
C LEU A 74 9.50 2.43 -1.06
N GLU A 75 8.20 2.63 -1.27
CA GLU A 75 7.68 3.78 -2.03
C GLU A 75 7.90 5.11 -1.30
N ASP A 76 7.75 5.14 0.02
CA ASP A 76 8.05 6.31 0.85
C ASP A 76 9.51 6.77 0.69
N ASN A 77 10.44 5.82 0.54
CA ASN A 77 11.85 6.13 0.33
C ASN A 77 12.12 6.70 -1.08
N ASP A 78 11.47 6.15 -2.10
CA ASP A 78 11.63 6.62 -3.48
C ASP A 78 11.01 8.01 -3.68
N ALA A 79 9.85 8.27 -3.08
CA ALA A 79 9.20 9.58 -3.08
C ALA A 79 10.10 10.68 -2.49
N ARG A 80 10.83 10.38 -1.39
CA ARG A 80 11.77 11.31 -0.75
C ARG A 80 12.99 11.59 -1.63
N LYS A 81 13.59 10.56 -2.25
CA LYS A 81 14.74 10.73 -3.16
C LYS A 81 14.39 11.60 -4.36
N ASN A 82 13.23 11.37 -4.97
CA ASN A 82 12.75 12.14 -6.11
C ASN A 82 12.52 13.60 -5.74
N HIS A 83 11.91 13.88 -4.58
CA HIS A 83 11.75 15.25 -4.09
C HIS A 83 13.10 15.95 -3.86
N GLN A 84 14.09 15.26 -3.30
CA GLN A 84 15.43 15.82 -3.06
C GLN A 84 16.14 16.16 -4.37
N ALA A 85 16.03 15.31 -5.39
CA ALA A 85 16.63 15.52 -6.71
C ALA A 85 16.04 16.77 -7.40
N VAL A 86 14.72 16.93 -7.35
CA VAL A 86 14.03 18.11 -7.91
C VAL A 86 14.47 19.39 -7.19
N VAL A 87 14.54 19.40 -5.85
CA VAL A 87 14.97 20.58 -5.07
C VAL A 87 16.40 20.99 -5.43
N ASN A 88 17.33 20.03 -5.56
CA ASN A 88 18.72 20.30 -5.91
C ASN A 88 18.87 20.89 -7.33
N GLU A 89 18.03 20.45 -8.27
CA GLU A 89 18.00 21.00 -9.64
C GLU A 89 17.50 22.45 -9.65
N PHE A 90 16.46 22.78 -8.88
CA PHE A 90 15.95 24.14 -8.74
C PHE A 90 16.98 25.09 -8.09
N GLU A 91 17.71 24.64 -7.06
CA GLU A 91 18.80 25.41 -6.44
C GLU A 91 19.92 25.71 -7.44
N SER A 92 20.36 24.70 -8.20
CA SER A 92 21.43 24.88 -9.21
C SER A 92 21.04 25.85 -10.33
N LYS A 93 19.75 25.96 -10.66
CA LYS A 93 19.23 26.84 -11.71
C LYS A 93 19.03 28.28 -11.23
N LYS A 94 18.96 28.50 -9.91
CA LYS A 94 18.82 29.82 -9.28
C LYS A 94 20.17 30.50 -9.01
N MET A 95 21.26 29.74 -8.93
CA MET A 95 22.64 30.24 -8.79
C MET A 95 23.33 30.60 -10.12
N LYS A 96 22.69 30.34 -11.27
CA LYS A 96 23.18 30.73 -12.60
C LYS A 96 22.34 31.87 -13.15
#